data_AF-A0A975SJ34-F1
#
_entry.id   AF-A0A975SJ34-F1
#
_cell.length_a   1.000
_cell.length_b   1.000
_cell.length_c   1.000
_cell.angle_alpha   90.00
_cell.angle_beta   90.00
_cell.angle_gamma   90.00
#
_symmetry.space_group_name_H-M   'P 1'
#
loop_
_entity.id
_entity.type
_entity.pdbx_description
1 polymer ?
#
loop_
_entity_poly.entity_id
_entity_poly.type
_entity_poly.pdbx_seq_one_letter_code
_entity_poly.pdbx_strand_id
1 'polypeptide(L)'
;MNIEEMKVVLAKVQLGDNRQVDKATLMEWFDTAGFLNGPDALEAVRMHRRESTDYLMPAHLIRNVGRIHEQRGRQMQLNSPDRCPHKYTADGWCLLCATEKAA
;
A
#
# COMPACT_ATOMS: atom_id res chain seq x y z
N MET A 1 -12.21 2.79 -2.40
CA MET A 1 -12.27 2.32 -3.79
C MET A 1 -13.73 2.22 -4.16
N ASN A 2 -14.05 2.28 -5.45
CA ASN A 2 -15.41 2.04 -5.93
C ASN A 2 -15.66 0.54 -6.18
N ILE A 3 -16.90 0.18 -6.54
CA ILE A 3 -17.29 -1.22 -6.77
C ILE A 3 -16.53 -1.84 -7.95
N GLU A 4 -16.26 -1.08 -9.02
CA GLU A 4 -15.52 -1.59 -10.18
C GLU A 4 -14.06 -1.90 -9.83
N GLU A 5 -13.41 -1.06 -9.04
CA GLU A 5 -12.07 -1.33 -8.49
C GLU A 5 -12.08 -2.58 -7.59
N MET A 6 -13.11 -2.77 -6.77
CA MET A 6 -13.24 -3.97 -5.94
C MET A 6 -13.40 -5.24 -6.78
N LYS A 7 -14.13 -5.20 -7.91
CA LYS A 7 -14.19 -6.33 -8.85
C LYS A 7 -12.81 -6.70 -9.38
N VAL A 8 -11.98 -5.70 -9.71
CA VAL A 8 -10.61 -5.94 -10.18
C VAL A 8 -9.75 -6.59 -9.09
N VAL A 9 -9.87 -6.13 -7.84
CA VAL A 9 -9.20 -6.74 -6.68
C VAL A 9 -9.64 -8.21 -6.55
N LEU A 10 -10.94 -8.47 -6.52
CA LEU A 10 -11.49 -9.81 -6.36
C LEU A 10 -11.18 -10.75 -7.53
N ALA A 11 -11.12 -10.26 -8.77
CA ALA A 11 -10.67 -11.05 -9.91
C ALA A 11 -9.24 -11.57 -9.69
N LYS A 12 -8.36 -10.74 -9.12
CA LYS A 12 -7.00 -11.15 -8.75
C LYS A 12 -6.98 -12.16 -7.61
N VAL A 13 -7.86 -12.01 -6.61
CA VAL A 13 -8.01 -12.98 -5.51
C VAL A 13 -8.49 -14.32 -6.04
N GLN A 14 -9.52 -14.33 -6.89
CA GLN A 14 -10.08 -15.51 -7.53
C GLN A 14 -9.01 -16.35 -8.24
N LEU A 15 -8.13 -15.71 -9.03
CA LEU A 15 -7.06 -16.42 -9.74
C LEU A 15 -6.07 -17.12 -8.81
N GLY A 16 -5.80 -16.54 -7.63
CA GLY A 16 -4.83 -17.11 -6.70
C GLY A 16 -5.41 -18.11 -5.70
N ASP A 17 -6.66 -17.91 -5.27
CA ASP A 17 -7.33 -18.79 -4.29
C ASP A 17 -8.25 -19.81 -4.95
N ASN A 18 -8.38 -19.80 -6.27
CA ASN A 18 -9.41 -20.56 -7.01
C ASN A 18 -10.82 -20.33 -6.43
N ARG A 19 -11.10 -19.08 -6.01
CA ARG A 19 -12.35 -18.72 -5.34
C ARG A 19 -13.45 -18.44 -6.36
N GLN A 20 -14.66 -18.91 -6.09
CA GLN A 20 -15.86 -18.44 -6.79
C GLN A 20 -16.27 -17.07 -6.26
N VAL A 21 -16.28 -16.06 -7.14
CA VAL A 21 -16.72 -14.70 -6.79
C VAL A 21 -18.03 -14.42 -7.49
N ASP A 22 -19.06 -14.19 -6.69
CA ASP A 22 -20.38 -13.77 -7.14
C ASP A 22 -20.73 -12.36 -6.61
N LYS A 23 -21.96 -11.92 -6.87
CA LYS A 23 -22.42 -10.60 -6.43
C LYS A 23 -22.42 -10.48 -4.90
N ALA A 24 -22.79 -11.52 -4.17
CA ALA A 24 -22.82 -11.49 -2.72
C ALA A 24 -21.40 -11.34 -2.14
N THR A 25 -20.45 -12.11 -2.66
CA THR A 25 -19.03 -12.02 -2.31
C THR A 25 -18.47 -10.63 -2.60
N LEU A 26 -18.80 -10.07 -3.77
CA LEU A 26 -18.39 -8.70 -4.13
C LEU A 26 -18.91 -7.66 -3.14
N MET A 27 -20.20 -7.73 -2.80
CA MET A 27 -20.80 -6.76 -1.89
C MET A 27 -20.26 -6.89 -0.47
N GLU A 28 -20.02 -8.10 0.03
CA GLU A 28 -19.41 -8.33 1.34
C GLU A 28 -17.99 -7.77 1.39
N TRP A 29 -17.15 -8.08 0.38
CA TRP A 29 -15.80 -7.53 0.31
C TRP A 29 -15.81 -6.01 0.20
N PHE A 30 -16.75 -5.44 -0.57
CA PHE A 30 -16.90 -4.00 -0.69
C PHE A 30 -17.34 -3.34 0.62
N ASP A 31 -18.24 -3.95 1.38
CA ASP A 31 -18.63 -3.46 2.70
C ASP A 31 -17.45 -3.49 3.67
N THR A 32 -16.72 -4.62 3.70
CA THR A 32 -15.62 -4.85 4.63
C THR A 32 -14.35 -4.05 4.30
N ALA A 33 -14.01 -3.85 3.03
CA ALA A 33 -12.73 -3.28 2.60
C ALA A 33 -12.84 -2.19 1.53
N GLY A 34 -14.05 -1.78 1.14
CA GLY A 34 -14.29 -0.77 0.10
C GLY A 34 -13.76 0.62 0.46
N PHE A 35 -13.51 0.91 1.74
CA PHE A 35 -12.89 2.17 2.17
C PHE A 35 -11.42 2.30 1.76
N LEU A 36 -10.74 1.21 1.38
CA LEU A 36 -9.32 1.23 0.98
C LEU A 36 -9.13 1.86 -0.40
N ASN A 37 -7.94 2.39 -0.68
CA ASN A 37 -7.56 2.84 -2.02
C ASN A 37 -7.35 1.62 -2.96
N GLY A 38 -7.85 1.69 -4.20
CA GLY A 38 -7.82 0.56 -5.15
C GLY A 38 -6.40 0.09 -5.50
N PRO A 39 -5.51 0.99 -5.95
CA PRO A 39 -4.09 0.67 -6.16
C PRO A 39 -3.40 0.03 -4.94
N ASP A 40 -3.64 0.54 -3.73
CA ASP A 40 -3.06 -0.01 -2.51
C ASP A 40 -3.61 -1.40 -2.17
N ALA A 41 -4.90 -1.62 -2.38
CA ALA A 41 -5.52 -2.93 -2.23
C ALA A 41 -4.89 -3.96 -3.19
N LEU A 42 -4.67 -3.60 -4.46
CA LEU A 42 -4.00 -4.49 -5.41
C LEU A 42 -2.56 -4.83 -4.99
N GLU A 43 -1.82 -3.86 -4.45
CA GLU A 43 -0.48 -4.14 -3.92
C GLU A 43 -0.54 -5.00 -2.66
N ALA A 44 -1.52 -4.79 -1.78
CA ALA A 44 -1.74 -5.63 -0.61
C ALA A 44 -2.05 -7.09 -0.98
N VAL A 45 -2.78 -7.35 -2.07
CA VAL A 45 -2.95 -8.70 -2.62
C VAL A 45 -1.61 -9.29 -3.07
N ARG A 46 -0.78 -8.52 -3.80
CA ARG A 46 0.54 -9.00 -4.25
C ARG A 46 1.47 -9.28 -3.07
N MET A 47 1.47 -8.41 -2.06
CA MET A 47 2.23 -8.57 -0.83
C MET A 47 1.84 -9.87 -0.12
N HIS A 48 0.54 -10.12 0.08
CA HIS A 48 0.07 -11.37 0.68
C HIS A 48 0.57 -12.59 -0.08
N ARG A 49 0.47 -12.59 -1.42
CA ARG A 49 0.91 -13.72 -2.26
C ARG A 49 2.41 -13.98 -2.22
N ARG A 50 3.23 -12.96 -1.93
CA ARG A 50 4.67 -13.12 -1.77
C ARG A 50 5.05 -13.63 -0.38
N GLU A 51 4.27 -13.29 0.63
CA GLU A 51 4.63 -13.47 2.04
C GLU A 51 3.88 -14.62 2.73
N SER A 52 2.76 -15.07 2.18
CA SER A 52 1.90 -16.09 2.78
C SER A 52 1.27 -17.00 1.72
N THR A 53 1.06 -18.25 2.12
CA THR A 53 0.32 -19.27 1.36
C THR A 53 -1.13 -19.39 1.81
N ASP A 54 -1.54 -18.64 2.83
CA ASP A 54 -2.87 -18.75 3.43
C ASP A 54 -3.94 -18.19 2.50
N TYR A 55 -5.16 -18.68 2.69
CA TYR A 55 -6.33 -18.16 1.99
C TYR A 55 -6.53 -16.66 2.29
N LEU A 56 -6.71 -15.85 1.25
CA LEU A 56 -6.70 -14.40 1.40
C LEU A 56 -8.07 -13.87 1.85
N MET A 57 -8.15 -13.35 3.07
CA MET A 57 -9.35 -12.74 3.64
C MET A 57 -9.31 -11.20 3.54
N PRO A 58 -10.46 -10.50 3.60
CA PRO A 58 -10.49 -9.03 3.62
C PRO A 58 -9.61 -8.41 4.72
N ALA A 59 -9.56 -9.05 5.90
CA ALA A 59 -8.72 -8.62 7.01
C ALA A 59 -7.22 -8.57 6.67
N HIS A 60 -6.74 -9.51 5.84
CA HIS A 60 -5.35 -9.50 5.37
C HIS A 60 -5.08 -8.30 4.45
N LEU A 61 -6.05 -7.94 3.60
CA LEU A 61 -5.97 -6.78 2.73
C LEU A 61 -5.82 -5.49 3.55
N ILE A 62 -6.70 -5.29 4.54
CA ILE A 62 -6.70 -4.12 5.43
C ILE A 62 -5.36 -4.03 6.17
N ARG A 63 -4.90 -5.14 6.76
CA ARG A 63 -3.62 -5.19 7.47
C ARG A 63 -2.44 -4.84 6.56
N ASN A 64 -2.40 -5.38 5.34
CA ASN A 64 -1.31 -5.14 4.40
C ASN A 64 -1.33 -3.70 3.85
N VAL A 65 -2.51 -3.10 3.62
CA VAL A 65 -2.58 -1.68 3.27
C VAL A 65 -2.04 -0.80 4.41
N GLY A 66 -2.37 -1.12 5.67
CA GLY A 66 -1.77 -0.45 6.82
C GLY A 66 -0.23 -0.51 6.81
N ARG A 67 0.34 -1.69 6.53
CA ARG A 67 1.80 -1.87 6.40
C ARG A 67 2.38 -1.04 5.26
N ILE A 68 1.70 -0.97 4.11
CA ILE A 68 2.12 -0.16 2.96
C ILE A 68 2.16 1.32 3.33
N HIS A 69 1.14 1.83 4.03
CA HIS A 69 1.08 3.22 4.48
C HIS A 69 2.18 3.54 5.49
N GLU A 70 2.42 2.65 6.45
CA GLU A 70 3.53 2.80 7.39
C GLU A 70 4.89 2.80 6.69
N GLN A 71 5.11 1.91 5.71
CA GLN A 71 6.37 1.86 4.95
C GLN A 71 6.59 3.17 4.18
N ARG A 72 5.56 3.69 3.51
CA ARG A 72 5.62 4.98 2.81
C ARG A 72 5.85 6.13 3.77
N GLY A 73 5.17 6.14 4.91
CA GLY A 73 5.37 7.14 5.97
C GLY A 73 6.81 7.13 6.50
N ARG A 74 7.37 5.94 6.78
CA ARG A 74 8.78 5.80 7.17
C ARG A 74 9.73 6.28 6.08
N GLN A 75 9.48 5.94 4.82
CA GLN A 75 10.31 6.37 3.69
C GLN A 75 10.27 7.90 3.51
N MET A 76 9.09 8.51 3.67
CA MET A 76 8.94 9.97 3.63
C MET A 76 9.68 10.65 4.79
N GLN A 77 9.64 10.07 6.00
CA GLN A 77 10.40 10.59 7.15
C GLN A 77 11.91 10.51 6.93
N LEU A 78 12.42 9.42 6.34
CA LEU A 78 13.84 9.27 6.00
C LEU A 78 14.28 10.26 4.91
N ASN A 79 13.39 10.55 3.96
CA ASN A 79 13.64 11.50 2.88
C ASN A 79 13.32 12.95 3.26
N SER A 80 13.03 13.23 4.54
CA SER A 80 12.82 14.60 5.00
C SER A 80 14.14 15.39 4.90
N PRO A 81 14.13 16.60 4.32
CA PRO A 81 15.34 17.43 4.20
C PRO A 81 15.95 17.80 5.55
N ASP A 82 15.21 17.68 6.66
CA ASP A 82 15.71 17.94 8.03
C ASP A 82 16.46 16.74 8.65
N ARG A 83 16.31 15.55 8.06
CA ARG A 83 16.94 14.30 8.54
C ARG A 83 17.88 13.70 7.51
N CYS A 84 18.26 14.45 6.49
CA CYS A 84 19.28 13.99 5.57
C CYS A 84 20.61 13.79 6.33
N PRO A 85 21.17 12.57 6.35
CA PRO A 85 22.38 12.26 7.11
C PRO A 85 23.67 12.81 6.48
N HIS A 86 23.56 13.54 5.36
CA HIS A 86 24.69 14.07 4.60
C HIS A 86 25.14 15.45 5.09
N LYS A 87 26.35 15.87 4.70
CA LYS A 87 26.87 17.21 4.99
C LYS A 87 26.20 18.27 4.10
N TYR A 88 25.95 19.43 4.71
CA TYR A 88 25.44 20.62 4.04
C TYR A 88 26.57 21.61 3.75
N THR A 89 26.42 22.40 2.68
CA THR A 89 27.27 23.57 2.43
C THR A 89 26.91 24.72 3.39
N ALA A 90 27.76 25.75 3.44
CA ALA A 90 27.47 26.97 4.19
C ALA A 90 26.16 27.66 3.72
N ASP A 91 25.80 27.47 2.45
CA ASP A 91 24.59 28.02 1.83
C ASP A 91 23.32 27.18 2.10
N GLY A 92 23.42 26.12 2.91
CA GLY A 92 22.27 25.30 3.32
C GLY A 92 21.89 24.16 2.37
N TRP A 93 22.73 23.84 1.37
CA TRP A 93 22.43 22.78 0.39
C TRP A 93 23.09 21.44 0.74
N CYS A 94 22.36 20.33 0.63
CA CYS A 94 22.90 18.97 0.78
C CYS A 94 23.85 18.63 -0.38
N LEU A 95 25.09 18.24 -0.08
CA LEU A 95 26.12 17.92 -1.08
C LEU A 95 25.85 16.64 -1.92
N LEU A 96 25.06 15.69 -1.41
CA LEU A 96 24.73 14.45 -2.14
C LEU A 96 23.35 14.48 -2.80
N CYS A 97 22.43 15.22 -2.22
CA CYS A 97 21.00 15.18 -2.56
C CYS A 97 20.54 16.40 -3.36
N ALA A 98 21.32 17.48 -3.35
CA ALA A 98 20.93 18.79 -3.86
C ALA A 98 19.60 19.32 -3.28
N THR A 99 19.25 18.93 -2.04
CA THR A 99 18.10 19.45 -1.30
C THR A 99 18.52 20.60 -0.39
N GLU A 100 17.70 21.64 -0.29
CA GLU A 100 17.89 22.76 0.64
C GLU A 100 17.40 22.38 2.04
N LYS A 101 18.14 22.77 3.08
CA LYS A 101 17.76 22.55 4.48
C LYS A 101 16.55 23.43 4.81
N ALA A 102 15.46 22.86 5.33
CA ALA A 102 14.33 23.69 5.76
C ALA A 102 14.77 24.56 6.96
N ALA A 103 14.35 25.82 6.93
CA ALA A 103 14.71 26.84 7.93
C ALA A 103 14.09 26.55 9.30
#